data_AF-A0AA52FDZ9-F1
#
_entry.id   AF-A0AA52FDZ9-F1
#
_cell.length_a   1.000
_cell.length_b   1.000
_cell.length_c   1.000
_cell.angle_alpha   90.00
_cell.angle_beta   90.00
_cell.angle_gamma   90.00
#
_symmetry.space_group_name_H-M   'P 1'
#
loop_
_entity.id
_entity.type
_entity.pdbx_description
1 polymer ?
#
loop_
_entity_poly.entity_id
_entity_poly.type
_entity_poly.pdbx_seq_one_letter_code
_entity_poly.pdbx_strand_id
1 'polypeptide(L)'
;MGVYASRNRTDAAPKRAAESQAEFFERVAGPFWDQVRDVINEWWSRFPDRAQPGLLSRLRDRNSDTNVFSALWELYLHAMLLGSGCSVEVERQTGTGGYRPDFLVTCGNEQFVVEAIWKAQKRDAGAYSLPPQLSDAIDRLPSPNFFVSCELHSAGAATPPQRRLKSGLTRWLASLDPDQVIADHERKVPLPSHTWHEAGWCLTFQAIPRSPGKRGNPSSRTIGVYPSAWAVEDGSERVLHAVTHKGGKYGDLELPFIVALGHAADFPEDEDIERALYGSTVEYAYDSGSTLSRKPDGYWTATYDHAHSRVSGVLVVNNPAPWTWTKNTPVLWQSPDPASLPAPIFPTWATTQLAGIQVERQPAIRSVHTALGLPERWPTGDAFPRE
;
A
#
# COMPACT_ATOMS: atom_id res chain seq x y z
N MET A 1 -18.22 -11.76 -20.27
CA MET A 1 -16.86 -12.17 -19.82
C MET A 1 -16.51 -11.26 -18.64
N GLY A 2 -15.87 -11.74 -17.58
CA GLY A 2 -15.50 -10.94 -16.40
C GLY A 2 -14.10 -11.28 -15.90
N VAL A 3 -13.55 -10.45 -15.02
CA VAL A 3 -12.22 -10.66 -14.40
C VAL A 3 -12.18 -11.96 -13.60
N TYR A 4 -13.21 -12.22 -12.80
CA TYR A 4 -13.39 -13.46 -12.05
C TYR A 4 -14.67 -14.15 -12.48
N ALA A 5 -14.56 -15.43 -12.87
CA ALA A 5 -15.73 -16.21 -13.25
C ALA A 5 -16.63 -16.48 -12.03
N SER A 6 -17.94 -16.47 -12.25
CA SER A 6 -18.90 -17.01 -11.29
C SER A 6 -18.75 -18.52 -11.26
N ARG A 7 -18.36 -19.06 -10.11
CA ARG A 7 -18.18 -20.50 -9.86
C ARG A 7 -18.19 -20.77 -8.36
N ASN A 8 -18.51 -22.01 -8.00
CA ASN A 8 -18.43 -22.46 -6.62
C ASN A 8 -16.97 -22.62 -6.19
N ARG A 9 -16.51 -21.79 -5.25
CA ARG A 9 -15.17 -21.85 -4.63
C ARG A 9 -15.32 -22.44 -3.24
N THR A 10 -14.48 -23.40 -2.88
CA THR A 10 -14.57 -24.11 -1.60
C THR A 10 -13.41 -23.84 -0.65
N ASP A 11 -12.30 -23.27 -1.12
CA ASP A 11 -11.14 -23.05 -0.28
C ASP A 11 -11.14 -21.65 0.34
N ALA A 12 -11.51 -21.57 1.61
CA ALA A 12 -11.54 -20.33 2.39
C ALA A 12 -10.20 -20.00 3.07
N ALA A 13 -9.13 -20.77 2.80
CA ALA A 13 -7.86 -20.57 3.47
C ALA A 13 -7.21 -19.23 3.05
N PRO A 14 -6.54 -18.53 3.98
CA PRO A 14 -5.77 -17.35 3.64
C PRO A 14 -4.70 -17.61 2.58
N LYS A 15 -4.29 -16.56 1.85
CA LYS A 15 -3.21 -16.58 0.85
C LYS A 15 -1.97 -17.31 1.34
N ARG A 16 -1.39 -18.17 0.51
CA ARG A 16 -0.10 -18.83 0.79
C ARG A 16 1.06 -17.92 0.40
N ALA A 17 2.23 -18.07 1.02
CA ALA A 17 3.41 -17.29 0.68
C ALA A 17 3.86 -17.53 -0.78
N ALA A 18 3.75 -18.77 -1.26
CA ALA A 18 4.07 -19.13 -2.64
C ALA A 18 2.93 -18.85 -3.65
N GLU A 19 1.74 -18.46 -3.20
CA GLU A 19 0.59 -18.18 -4.05
C GLU A 19 0.64 -16.71 -4.50
N SER A 20 0.46 -16.47 -5.80
CA SER A 20 0.35 -15.10 -6.33
C SER A 20 -0.98 -14.45 -5.91
N GLN A 21 -1.07 -13.12 -5.95
CA GLN A 21 -2.34 -12.44 -5.66
C GLN A 21 -3.44 -12.80 -6.65
N ALA A 22 -3.10 -12.95 -7.93
CA ALA A 22 -4.05 -13.38 -8.95
C ALA A 22 -4.63 -14.77 -8.63
N GLU A 23 -3.79 -15.72 -8.22
CA GLU A 23 -4.25 -17.07 -7.83
C GLU A 23 -5.10 -17.04 -6.55
N PHE A 24 -4.68 -16.26 -5.55
CA PHE A 24 -5.43 -16.09 -4.31
C PHE A 24 -6.84 -15.57 -4.58
N PHE A 25 -6.99 -14.44 -5.27
CA PHE A 25 -8.31 -13.88 -5.59
C PHE A 25 -9.16 -14.83 -6.44
N GLU A 26 -8.53 -15.57 -7.35
CA GLU A 26 -9.21 -16.50 -8.23
C GLU A 26 -9.75 -17.73 -7.48
N ARG A 27 -9.13 -18.16 -6.39
CA ARG A 27 -9.50 -19.40 -5.67
C ARG A 27 -10.19 -19.17 -4.33
N VAL A 28 -9.90 -18.08 -3.60
CA VAL A 28 -10.38 -17.90 -2.22
C VAL A 28 -11.89 -17.88 -2.14
N ALA A 29 -12.47 -18.68 -1.26
CA ALA A 29 -13.89 -18.78 -1.00
C ALA A 29 -14.33 -17.86 0.14
N GLY A 30 -15.62 -17.51 0.15
CA GLY A 30 -16.27 -16.82 1.26
C GLY A 30 -16.95 -15.52 0.83
N PRO A 31 -18.07 -15.17 1.50
CA PRO A 31 -18.93 -14.05 1.11
C PRO A 31 -18.21 -12.69 1.16
N PHE A 32 -17.19 -12.55 2.00
CA PHE A 32 -16.32 -11.37 2.01
C PHE A 32 -15.57 -11.20 0.69
N TRP A 33 -14.98 -12.28 0.18
CA TRP A 33 -14.18 -12.26 -1.04
C TRP A 33 -15.04 -12.26 -2.30
N ASP A 34 -16.27 -12.79 -2.24
CA ASP A 34 -17.26 -12.66 -3.31
C ASP A 34 -17.60 -11.18 -3.55
N GLN A 35 -17.91 -10.42 -2.50
CA GLN A 35 -18.14 -8.96 -2.60
C GLN A 35 -16.97 -8.24 -3.29
N VAL A 36 -15.73 -8.58 -2.91
CA VAL A 36 -14.53 -7.98 -3.50
C VAL A 36 -14.43 -8.28 -5.00
N ARG A 37 -14.64 -9.53 -5.41
CA ARG A 37 -14.57 -9.93 -6.82
C ARG A 37 -15.70 -9.33 -7.64
N ASP A 38 -16.91 -9.24 -7.08
CA ASP A 38 -18.07 -8.68 -7.75
C ASP A 38 -17.86 -7.20 -8.06
N VAL A 39 -17.34 -6.43 -7.11
CA VAL A 39 -16.98 -5.02 -7.32
C VAL A 39 -15.88 -4.87 -8.37
N ILE A 40 -14.84 -5.72 -8.34
CA ILE A 40 -13.79 -5.69 -9.37
C ILE A 40 -14.39 -5.99 -10.77
N ASN A 41 -15.27 -6.98 -10.88
CA ASN A 41 -15.95 -7.31 -12.13
C ASN A 41 -16.84 -6.15 -12.63
N GLU A 42 -17.61 -5.55 -11.72
CA GLU A 42 -18.47 -4.41 -12.01
C GLU A 42 -17.66 -3.21 -12.51
N TRP A 43 -16.63 -2.80 -11.76
CA TRP A 43 -15.78 -1.66 -12.14
C TRP A 43 -15.01 -1.93 -13.44
N TRP A 44 -14.53 -3.16 -13.65
CA TRP A 44 -13.87 -3.53 -14.90
C TRP A 44 -14.83 -3.46 -16.10
N SER A 45 -16.10 -3.82 -15.92
CA SER A 45 -17.11 -3.71 -16.99
C SER A 45 -17.42 -2.27 -17.40
N ARG A 46 -17.12 -1.29 -16.54
CA ARG A 46 -17.25 0.15 -16.83
C ARG A 46 -16.00 0.74 -17.48
N PHE A 47 -14.89 0.00 -17.49
CA PHE A 47 -13.66 0.45 -18.15
C PHE A 47 -13.87 0.45 -19.67
N PRO A 48 -13.23 1.36 -20.44
CA PRO A 48 -13.40 1.40 -21.89
C PRO A 48 -13.03 0.08 -22.58
N ASP A 49 -13.85 -0.40 -23.51
CA ASP A 49 -13.68 -1.70 -24.18
C ASP A 49 -12.29 -1.92 -24.77
N ARG A 50 -11.68 -0.87 -25.34
CA ARG A 50 -10.32 -0.92 -25.90
C ARG A 50 -9.21 -1.17 -24.86
N ALA A 51 -9.43 -0.75 -23.62
CA ALA A 51 -8.47 -0.83 -22.51
C ALA A 51 -8.70 -2.06 -21.61
N GLN A 52 -9.93 -2.62 -21.63
CA GLN A 52 -10.30 -3.80 -20.83
C GLN A 52 -9.35 -5.00 -20.98
N PRO A 53 -8.86 -5.39 -22.18
CA PRO A 53 -7.96 -6.55 -22.32
C PRO A 53 -6.62 -6.35 -21.61
N GLY A 54 -6.03 -5.15 -21.70
CA GLY A 54 -4.76 -4.83 -21.04
C GLY A 54 -4.90 -4.83 -19.51
N LEU A 55 -5.98 -4.25 -19.01
CA LEU A 55 -6.28 -4.26 -17.57
C LEU A 55 -6.55 -5.70 -17.07
N LEU A 56 -7.34 -6.48 -17.81
CA LEU A 56 -7.65 -7.88 -17.48
C LEU A 56 -6.39 -8.75 -17.40
N SER A 57 -5.46 -8.58 -18.35
CA SER A 57 -4.20 -9.32 -18.36
C SER A 57 -3.38 -9.05 -17.10
N ARG A 58 -3.32 -7.79 -16.64
CA ARG A 58 -2.57 -7.39 -15.43
C ARG A 58 -3.26 -7.84 -14.14
N LEU A 59 -4.60 -7.75 -14.07
CA LEU A 59 -5.37 -8.26 -12.93
C LEU A 59 -5.20 -9.78 -12.72
N ARG A 60 -4.88 -10.53 -13.79
CA ARG A 60 -4.67 -11.98 -13.77
C ARG A 60 -3.20 -12.38 -13.80
N ASP A 61 -2.27 -11.45 -13.65
CA ASP A 61 -0.85 -11.74 -13.72
C ASP A 61 -0.39 -12.56 -12.51
N ARG A 62 -0.01 -13.81 -12.75
CA ARG A 62 0.47 -14.75 -11.72
C ARG A 62 1.95 -14.57 -11.40
N ASN A 63 2.67 -13.81 -12.22
CA ASN A 63 4.12 -13.63 -12.10
C ASN A 63 4.48 -12.31 -11.40
N SER A 64 3.53 -11.38 -11.27
CA SER A 64 3.78 -10.05 -10.71
C SER A 64 2.59 -9.54 -9.89
N ASP A 65 2.69 -9.66 -8.56
CA ASP A 65 1.74 -9.05 -7.62
C ASP A 65 1.69 -7.52 -7.80
N THR A 66 2.81 -6.90 -8.21
CA THR A 66 2.88 -5.47 -8.55
C THR A 66 1.96 -5.12 -9.71
N ASN A 67 1.89 -5.96 -10.76
CA ASN A 67 0.99 -5.72 -11.90
C ASN A 67 -0.47 -5.82 -11.48
N VAL A 68 -0.81 -6.82 -10.64
CA VAL A 68 -2.16 -6.99 -10.10
C VAL A 68 -2.59 -5.76 -9.32
N PHE A 69 -1.76 -5.31 -8.36
CA PHE A 69 -2.11 -4.14 -7.55
C PHE A 69 -2.08 -2.82 -8.31
N SER A 70 -1.18 -2.65 -9.30
CA SER A 70 -1.21 -1.47 -10.18
C SER A 70 -2.51 -1.39 -10.96
N ALA A 71 -2.99 -2.52 -11.50
CA ALA A 71 -4.27 -2.57 -12.20
C ALA A 71 -5.47 -2.33 -11.25
N LEU A 72 -5.43 -2.86 -10.02
CA LEU A 72 -6.44 -2.56 -9.01
C LEU A 72 -6.45 -1.09 -8.59
N TRP A 73 -5.28 -0.45 -8.54
CA TRP A 73 -5.14 0.97 -8.24
C TRP A 73 -5.75 1.85 -9.34
N GLU A 74 -5.44 1.56 -10.61
CA GLU A 74 -6.08 2.22 -11.75
C GLU A 74 -7.60 2.03 -11.74
N LEU A 75 -8.07 0.82 -11.42
CA LEU A 75 -9.49 0.53 -11.35
C LEU A 75 -10.21 1.32 -10.24
N TYR A 76 -9.57 1.45 -9.08
CA TYR A 76 -10.04 2.27 -7.97
C TYR A 76 -10.14 3.75 -8.36
N LEU A 77 -9.08 4.31 -8.97
CA LEU A 77 -9.06 5.71 -9.40
C LEU A 77 -10.17 5.99 -10.42
N HIS A 78 -10.30 5.12 -11.43
CA HIS A 78 -11.34 5.24 -12.43
C HIS A 78 -12.74 5.22 -11.80
N ALA A 79 -13.02 4.27 -10.91
CA ALA A 79 -14.32 4.18 -10.24
C ALA A 79 -14.62 5.40 -9.37
N MET A 80 -13.64 5.85 -8.59
CA MET A 80 -13.76 7.05 -7.75
C MET A 80 -14.04 8.31 -8.58
N LEU A 81 -13.29 8.53 -9.67
CA LEU A 81 -13.46 9.69 -10.54
C LEU A 81 -14.83 9.68 -11.23
N LEU A 82 -15.29 8.52 -11.73
CA LEU A 82 -16.63 8.39 -12.28
C LEU A 82 -17.71 8.72 -11.26
N GLY A 83 -17.61 8.20 -10.03
CA GLY A 83 -18.60 8.48 -8.99
C GLY A 83 -18.48 9.88 -8.37
N SER A 84 -17.38 10.59 -8.60
CA SER A 84 -17.28 12.04 -8.39
C SER A 84 -17.99 12.87 -9.46
N GLY A 85 -18.63 12.24 -10.46
CA GLY A 85 -19.40 12.91 -11.50
C GLY A 85 -18.58 13.30 -12.73
N CYS A 86 -17.40 12.72 -12.90
CA CYS A 86 -16.52 13.00 -14.02
C CYS A 86 -16.66 11.98 -15.15
N SER A 87 -16.26 12.36 -16.37
CA SER A 87 -15.96 11.44 -17.45
C SER A 87 -14.46 11.16 -17.51
N VAL A 88 -14.08 9.91 -17.72
CA VAL A 88 -12.67 9.47 -17.73
C VAL A 88 -12.33 8.81 -19.07
N GLU A 89 -11.30 9.31 -19.73
CA GLU A 89 -10.75 8.73 -20.94
C GLU A 89 -9.40 8.05 -20.65
N VAL A 90 -9.33 6.75 -20.91
CA VAL A 90 -8.14 5.93 -20.61
C VAL A 90 -7.19 5.92 -21.80
N GLU A 91 -5.89 6.12 -21.53
CA GLU A 91 -4.79 6.08 -22.50
C GLU A 91 -5.03 6.93 -23.77
N ARG A 92 -5.79 8.02 -23.64
CA ARG A 92 -6.06 8.94 -24.76
C ARG A 92 -4.81 9.76 -25.04
N GLN A 93 -4.47 9.90 -26.32
CA GLN A 93 -3.39 10.78 -26.74
C GLN A 93 -3.75 12.25 -26.47
N THR A 94 -2.87 12.97 -25.78
CA THR A 94 -3.03 14.38 -25.43
C THR A 94 -1.81 15.21 -25.82
N GLY A 95 -2.04 16.51 -26.06
CA GLY A 95 -1.02 17.48 -26.46
C GLY A 95 -0.42 17.24 -27.85
N THR A 96 0.55 18.08 -28.21
CA THR A 96 1.25 18.05 -29.50
C THR A 96 2.30 16.94 -29.57
N GLY A 97 2.83 16.49 -28.42
CA GLY A 97 3.87 15.46 -28.31
C GLY A 97 3.38 14.01 -28.36
N GLY A 98 2.06 13.79 -28.44
CA GLY A 98 1.47 12.46 -28.55
C GLY A 98 1.55 11.58 -27.29
N TYR A 99 1.66 12.23 -26.13
CA TYR A 99 1.68 11.55 -24.84
C TYR A 99 0.36 10.86 -24.53
N ARG A 100 0.41 9.76 -23.78
CA ARG A 100 -0.78 9.01 -23.34
C ARG A 100 -0.79 8.93 -21.83
N PRO A 101 -1.50 9.85 -21.15
CA PRO A 101 -1.80 9.68 -19.74
C PRO A 101 -2.67 8.47 -19.47
N ASP A 102 -2.48 7.89 -18.28
CA ASP A 102 -3.34 6.82 -17.77
C ASP A 102 -4.80 7.28 -17.82
N PHE A 103 -5.09 8.50 -17.32
CA PHE A 103 -6.41 9.11 -17.39
C PHE A 103 -6.36 10.58 -17.82
N LEU A 104 -7.21 10.92 -18.79
CA LEU A 104 -7.67 12.28 -19.05
C LEU A 104 -9.08 12.42 -18.47
N VAL A 105 -9.27 13.33 -17.54
CA VAL A 105 -10.50 13.47 -16.77
C VAL A 105 -11.18 14.77 -17.12
N THR A 106 -12.50 14.74 -17.28
CA THR A 106 -13.32 15.94 -17.47
C THR A 106 -14.45 15.96 -16.45
N CYS A 107 -14.56 17.05 -15.69
CA CYS A 107 -15.59 17.24 -14.68
C CYS A 107 -16.22 18.61 -14.90
N GLY A 108 -17.47 18.64 -15.40
CA GLY A 108 -18.07 19.88 -15.86
C GLY A 108 -17.26 20.51 -16.99
N ASN A 109 -16.74 21.72 -16.77
CA ASN A 109 -15.93 22.46 -17.75
C ASN A 109 -14.42 22.36 -17.50
N GLU A 110 -14.01 21.63 -16.46
CA GLU A 110 -12.60 21.45 -16.13
C GLU A 110 -12.07 20.14 -16.69
N GLN A 111 -10.84 20.17 -17.18
CA GLN A 111 -10.13 19.00 -17.66
C GLN A 111 -8.76 18.93 -16.99
N PHE A 112 -8.34 17.73 -16.62
CA PHE A 112 -7.06 17.48 -15.95
C PHE A 112 -6.55 16.07 -16.25
N VAL A 113 -5.27 15.86 -15.98
CA VAL A 113 -4.58 14.59 -16.20
C VAL A 113 -4.32 13.92 -14.86
N VAL A 114 -4.53 12.60 -14.81
CA VAL A 114 -4.13 11.75 -13.68
C VAL A 114 -3.22 10.64 -14.17
N GLU A 115 -2.02 10.54 -13.58
CA GLU A 115 -1.14 9.39 -13.76
C GLU A 115 -1.15 8.52 -12.51
N ALA A 116 -1.44 7.24 -12.69
CA ALA A 116 -1.44 6.26 -11.61
C ALA A 116 -0.04 5.71 -11.42
N ILE A 117 0.41 5.66 -10.16
CA ILE A 117 1.61 4.93 -9.78
C ILE A 117 1.32 4.06 -8.57
N TRP A 118 1.59 2.78 -8.72
CA TRP A 118 1.60 1.83 -7.61
C TRP A 118 3.03 1.57 -7.15
N LYS A 119 3.30 1.77 -5.85
CA LYS A 119 4.56 1.36 -5.23
C LYS A 119 4.31 0.15 -4.33
N ALA A 120 4.73 -1.01 -4.81
CA ALA A 120 4.87 -2.17 -3.95
C ALA A 120 5.91 -1.87 -2.84
N GLN A 121 5.74 -2.50 -1.68
CA GLN A 121 6.79 -2.58 -0.69
C GLN A 121 7.98 -3.28 -1.36
N LYS A 122 9.11 -2.58 -1.55
CA LYS A 122 10.38 -3.27 -1.73
C LYS A 122 10.67 -3.91 -0.37
N ARG A 123 10.34 -5.18 -0.23
CA ARG A 123 11.10 -6.01 0.69
C ARG A 123 12.46 -6.10 0.03
N ASP A 124 13.52 -5.68 0.71
CA ASP A 124 14.86 -5.98 0.24
C ASP A 124 14.94 -7.48 0.01
N ALA A 125 14.85 -7.87 -1.27
CA ALA A 125 15.07 -9.22 -1.74
C ALA A 125 16.58 -9.47 -1.81
N GLY A 126 17.33 -8.95 -0.84
CA GLY A 126 18.68 -9.40 -0.53
C GLY A 126 18.63 -10.81 0.05
N ALA A 127 19.80 -11.37 0.33
CA ALA A 127 20.04 -12.73 0.83
C ALA A 127 19.33 -13.12 2.16
N TYR A 128 18.37 -12.31 2.63
CA TYR A 128 17.68 -12.34 3.91
C TYR A 128 16.16 -12.52 3.80
N SER A 129 15.61 -12.83 2.61
CA SER A 129 14.21 -13.25 2.47
C SER A 129 14.05 -14.77 2.63
N LEU A 130 13.13 -15.20 3.50
CA LEU A 130 12.78 -16.62 3.66
C LEU A 130 12.25 -17.19 2.33
N PRO A 131 12.72 -18.37 1.88
CA PRO A 131 12.11 -19.04 0.74
C PRO A 131 10.60 -19.27 0.97
N PRO A 132 9.74 -19.11 -0.04
CA PRO A 132 8.28 -19.22 0.12
C PRO A 132 7.83 -20.53 0.77
N GLN A 133 8.47 -21.65 0.41
CA GLN A 133 8.19 -22.97 0.99
C GLN A 133 8.46 -23.03 2.51
N LEU A 134 9.46 -22.30 2.98
CA LEU A 134 9.82 -22.23 4.39
C LEU A 134 8.87 -21.28 5.14
N SER A 135 8.51 -20.15 4.52
CA SER A 135 7.48 -19.25 5.04
C SER A 135 6.15 -19.98 5.22
N ASP A 136 5.68 -20.70 4.18
CA ASP A 136 4.46 -21.52 4.24
C ASP A 136 4.53 -22.61 5.32
N ALA A 137 5.71 -23.20 5.52
CA ALA A 137 5.90 -24.22 6.53
C ALA A 137 5.75 -23.66 7.96
N ILE A 138 6.28 -22.47 8.21
CA ILE A 138 6.18 -21.76 9.49
C ILE A 138 4.76 -21.22 9.69
N ASP A 139 4.12 -20.69 8.65
CA ASP A 139 2.76 -20.13 8.73
C ASP A 139 1.70 -21.14 9.16
N ARG A 140 1.90 -22.42 8.80
CA ARG A 140 1.04 -23.54 9.19
C ARG A 140 1.25 -24.04 10.62
N LEU A 141 2.19 -23.48 11.36
CA LEU A 141 2.31 -23.82 12.78
C LEU A 141 1.07 -23.34 13.52
N PRO A 142 0.58 -24.06 14.54
CA PRO A 142 -0.41 -23.53 15.46
C PRO A 142 0.26 -22.57 16.44
N SER A 143 -0.11 -21.29 16.41
CA SER A 143 0.32 -20.30 17.41
C SER A 143 -0.88 -19.48 17.90
N PRO A 144 -1.67 -20.05 18.83
CA PRO A 144 -2.91 -19.43 19.30
C PRO A 144 -2.67 -18.16 20.12
N ASN A 145 -1.47 -17.95 20.66
CA ASN A 145 -1.18 -16.86 21.59
C ASN A 145 -0.23 -15.79 21.04
N PHE A 146 0.55 -16.12 20.02
CA PHE A 146 1.59 -15.24 19.48
C PHE A 146 1.50 -15.15 17.96
N PHE A 147 1.87 -14.00 17.43
CA PHE A 147 2.43 -13.88 16.10
C PHE A 147 3.94 -14.08 16.18
N VAL A 148 4.53 -14.57 15.09
CA VAL A 148 5.97 -14.76 14.95
C VAL A 148 6.48 -13.82 13.89
N SER A 149 7.54 -13.11 14.25
CA SER A 149 8.40 -12.40 13.33
C SER A 149 9.60 -13.27 13.00
N CYS A 150 10.14 -13.19 11.78
CA CYS A 150 11.31 -13.97 11.39
C CYS A 150 12.29 -13.16 10.55
N GLU A 151 13.55 -13.21 10.94
CA GLU A 151 14.71 -12.67 10.25
C GLU A 151 15.61 -13.82 9.79
N LEU A 152 16.03 -13.79 8.53
CA LEU A 152 17.04 -14.70 8.00
C LEU A 152 18.40 -14.01 8.10
N HIS A 153 19.39 -14.67 8.70
CA HIS A 153 20.77 -14.18 8.75
C HIS A 153 21.69 -14.96 7.80
N SER A 154 21.41 -16.25 7.56
CA SER A 154 22.12 -17.05 6.56
C SER A 154 21.23 -18.15 6.00
N ALA A 155 21.32 -18.40 4.69
CA ALA A 155 20.64 -19.51 4.03
C ALA A 155 21.61 -20.68 3.80
N GLY A 156 21.16 -21.90 4.10
CA GLY A 156 21.89 -23.11 3.74
C GLY A 156 21.74 -23.45 2.25
N ALA A 157 22.63 -24.31 1.74
CA ALA A 157 22.64 -24.73 0.33
C ALA A 157 21.42 -25.60 -0.09
N ALA A 158 20.66 -26.13 0.88
CA ALA A 158 19.47 -26.94 0.68
C ALA A 158 18.35 -26.52 1.64
N THR A 159 17.12 -26.96 1.39
CA THR A 159 15.95 -26.69 2.26
C THR A 159 16.23 -27.17 3.69
N PRO A 160 15.97 -26.36 4.73
CA PRO A 160 16.24 -26.75 6.11
C PRO A 160 15.31 -27.89 6.54
N PRO A 161 15.69 -28.68 7.57
CA PRO A 161 14.85 -29.72 8.14
C PRO A 161 13.60 -29.13 8.81
N GLN A 162 12.56 -28.87 8.00
CA GLN A 162 11.35 -28.15 8.40
C GLN A 162 10.68 -28.76 9.63
N ARG A 163 10.70 -30.09 9.78
CA ARG A 163 10.11 -30.77 10.95
C ARG A 163 10.79 -30.37 12.25
N ARG A 164 12.12 -30.25 12.26
CA ARG A 164 12.90 -29.87 13.46
C ARG A 164 12.71 -28.40 13.78
N LEU A 165 12.76 -27.54 12.77
CA LEU A 165 12.44 -26.12 12.90
C LEU A 165 11.05 -25.91 13.53
N LYS A 166 10.02 -26.55 12.96
CA LYS A 166 8.65 -26.50 13.47
C LYS A 166 8.54 -26.96 14.91
N SER A 167 9.16 -28.09 15.25
CA SER A 167 9.11 -28.65 16.60
C SER A 167 9.81 -27.75 17.62
N GLY A 168 10.95 -27.17 17.25
CA GLY A 168 11.70 -26.22 18.09
C GLY A 168 10.90 -24.95 18.34
N LEU A 169 10.39 -24.34 17.27
CA LEU A 169 9.60 -23.11 17.35
C LEU A 169 8.31 -23.30 18.14
N THR A 170 7.60 -24.43 17.94
CA THR A 170 6.39 -24.77 18.71
C THR A 170 6.70 -24.87 20.21
N ARG A 171 7.79 -25.56 20.57
CA ARG A 171 8.20 -25.73 21.97
C ARG A 171 8.56 -24.40 22.62
N TRP A 172 9.27 -23.55 21.89
CA TRP A 172 9.64 -22.22 22.37
C TRP A 172 8.40 -21.34 22.58
N LEU A 173 7.50 -21.25 21.61
CA LEU A 173 6.26 -20.47 21.76
C LEU A 173 5.39 -20.98 22.92
N ALA A 174 5.32 -22.30 23.12
CA ALA A 174 4.60 -22.90 24.24
C ALA A 174 5.22 -22.60 25.62
N SER A 175 6.49 -22.18 25.68
CA SER A 175 7.15 -21.78 26.92
C SER A 175 6.93 -20.32 27.33
N LEU A 176 6.31 -19.51 26.46
CA LEU A 176 6.08 -18.10 26.70
C LEU A 176 4.68 -17.85 27.26
N ASP A 177 4.58 -16.94 28.23
CA ASP A 177 3.32 -16.41 28.73
C ASP A 177 2.99 -15.09 28.00
N PRO A 178 1.89 -15.03 27.21
CA PRO A 178 1.56 -13.83 26.44
C PRO A 178 1.22 -12.61 27.31
N ASP A 179 0.76 -12.79 28.56
CA ASP A 179 0.48 -11.67 29.45
C ASP A 179 1.78 -11.10 30.04
N GLN A 180 2.72 -11.96 30.39
CA GLN A 180 4.05 -11.55 30.83
C GLN A 180 4.79 -10.77 29.73
N VAL A 181 4.72 -11.24 28.47
CA VAL A 181 5.36 -10.56 27.34
C VAL A 181 4.76 -9.17 27.08
N ILE A 182 3.45 -8.99 27.24
CA ILE A 182 2.81 -7.66 27.14
C ILE A 182 3.33 -6.73 28.24
N ALA A 183 3.33 -7.21 29.50
CA ALA A 183 3.78 -6.41 30.64
C ALA A 183 5.25 -6.00 30.51
N ASP A 184 6.10 -6.88 29.99
CA ASP A 184 7.52 -6.60 29.77
C ASP A 184 7.73 -5.62 28.61
N HIS A 185 6.95 -5.75 27.52
CA HIS A 185 7.00 -4.83 26.40
C HIS A 185 6.56 -3.41 26.77
N GLU A 186 5.51 -3.27 27.61
CA GLU A 186 5.09 -1.96 28.16
C GLU A 186 6.18 -1.29 29.01
N ARG A 187 7.07 -2.10 29.61
CA ARG A 187 8.26 -1.65 30.33
C ARG A 187 9.48 -1.45 29.43
N LYS A 188 9.29 -1.45 28.11
CA LYS A 188 10.33 -1.32 27.07
C LYS A 188 11.37 -2.44 27.09
N VAL A 189 11.01 -3.62 27.60
CA VAL A 189 11.84 -4.82 27.45
C VAL A 189 11.67 -5.36 26.02
N PRO A 190 12.75 -5.76 25.32
CA PRO A 190 12.64 -6.35 23.99
C PRO A 190 11.77 -7.61 23.98
N LEU A 191 11.09 -7.86 22.86
CA LEU A 191 10.29 -9.07 22.68
C LEU A 191 11.15 -10.33 22.79
N PRO A 192 10.61 -11.44 23.34
CA PRO A 192 11.33 -12.70 23.40
C PRO A 192 11.77 -13.13 22.00
N SER A 193 13.04 -13.50 21.89
CA SER A 193 13.62 -13.97 20.64
C SER A 193 14.15 -15.41 20.76
N HIS A 194 14.18 -16.10 19.62
CA HIS A 194 14.74 -17.43 19.49
C HIS A 194 15.53 -17.55 18.19
N THR A 195 16.82 -17.83 18.29
CA THR A 195 17.65 -18.07 17.13
C THR A 195 17.80 -19.57 16.88
N TRP A 196 17.48 -19.98 15.66
CA TRP A 196 17.60 -21.35 15.17
C TRP A 196 18.76 -21.47 14.19
N HIS A 197 19.64 -22.44 14.44
CA HIS A 197 20.81 -22.71 13.63
C HIS A 197 20.88 -24.19 13.24
N GLU A 198 20.76 -24.52 11.95
CA GLU A 198 20.96 -25.89 11.46
C GLU A 198 21.21 -25.91 9.94
N ALA A 199 22.04 -26.84 9.45
CA ALA A 199 22.25 -27.08 8.02
C ALA A 199 22.62 -25.81 7.21
N GLY A 200 23.41 -24.91 7.80
CA GLY A 200 23.82 -23.63 7.19
C GLY A 200 22.78 -22.51 7.26
N TRP A 201 21.60 -22.79 7.82
CA TRP A 201 20.58 -21.80 8.09
C TRP A 201 20.78 -21.14 9.45
N CYS A 202 20.58 -19.83 9.49
CA CYS A 202 20.48 -19.04 10.71
C CYS A 202 19.23 -18.16 10.60
N LEU A 203 18.26 -18.41 11.48
CA LEU A 203 16.99 -17.68 11.56
C LEU A 203 16.81 -17.14 12.96
N THR A 204 16.41 -15.89 13.11
CA THR A 204 15.94 -15.34 14.39
C THR A 204 14.44 -15.15 14.33
N PHE A 205 13.75 -15.60 15.37
CA PHE A 205 12.32 -15.44 15.54
C PHE A 205 12.04 -14.50 16.72
N GLN A 206 11.03 -13.63 16.62
CA GLN A 206 10.51 -12.90 17.79
C GLN A 206 9.03 -13.19 17.99
N ALA A 207 8.61 -13.31 19.25
CA ALA A 207 7.24 -13.60 19.63
C ALA A 207 6.50 -12.29 19.95
N ILE A 208 5.49 -11.97 19.15
CA ILE A 208 4.62 -10.80 19.34
C ILE A 208 3.30 -11.30 19.95
N PRO A 209 2.94 -10.91 21.18
CA PRO A 209 1.75 -11.42 21.85
C PRO A 209 0.48 -10.96 21.13
N ARG A 210 -0.49 -11.88 20.96
CA ARG A 210 -1.83 -11.51 20.50
C ARG A 210 -2.57 -10.82 21.64
N SER A 211 -3.34 -9.78 21.30
CA SER A 211 -4.28 -9.15 22.23
C SER A 211 -5.22 -10.21 22.84
N PRO A 212 -5.63 -10.10 24.12
CA PRO A 212 -6.42 -11.12 24.82
C PRO A 212 -7.63 -11.65 24.03
N GLY A 213 -8.44 -10.78 23.39
CA GLY A 213 -9.60 -11.19 22.58
C GLY A 213 -9.30 -11.89 21.25
N LYS A 214 -8.02 -11.99 20.88
CA LYS A 214 -7.53 -12.65 19.66
C LYS A 214 -6.72 -13.93 19.93
N ARG A 215 -6.67 -14.38 21.19
CA ARG A 215 -5.97 -15.61 21.58
C ARG A 215 -6.85 -16.85 21.39
N GLY A 216 -6.22 -18.03 21.45
CA GLY A 216 -6.92 -19.33 21.55
C GLY A 216 -7.34 -19.96 20.22
N ASN A 217 -7.16 -19.29 19.08
CA ASN A 217 -7.49 -19.86 17.77
C ASN A 217 -6.26 -20.52 17.10
N PRO A 218 -6.18 -21.86 17.03
CA PRO A 218 -5.06 -22.59 16.41
C PRO A 218 -5.04 -22.48 14.87
N SER A 219 -6.12 -22.03 14.22
CA SER A 219 -6.17 -21.79 12.76
C SER A 219 -5.65 -20.39 12.36
N SER A 220 -5.29 -19.56 13.34
CA SER A 220 -4.69 -18.25 13.09
C SER A 220 -3.28 -18.40 12.54
N ARG A 221 -2.95 -17.65 11.47
CA ARG A 221 -1.60 -17.63 10.89
C ARG A 221 -0.53 -17.38 11.95
N THR A 222 0.53 -18.18 11.95
CA THR A 222 1.63 -18.04 12.90
C THR A 222 2.56 -16.88 12.57
N ILE A 223 2.85 -16.58 11.30
CA ILE A 223 3.59 -15.36 10.96
C ILE A 223 2.60 -14.19 10.92
N GLY A 224 2.85 -13.16 11.74
CA GLY A 224 1.98 -11.98 11.83
C GLY A 224 2.60 -10.70 11.34
N VAL A 225 3.92 -10.55 11.45
CA VAL A 225 4.67 -9.35 11.09
C VAL A 225 6.11 -9.78 10.82
N TYR A 226 6.71 -9.40 9.70
CA TYR A 226 8.15 -9.50 9.48
C TYR A 226 8.81 -8.28 10.13
N PRO A 227 9.90 -8.38 10.91
CA PRO A 227 10.63 -7.20 11.34
C PRO A 227 11.34 -6.62 10.11
N SER A 228 10.91 -5.43 9.72
CA SER A 228 11.73 -4.46 9.03
C SER A 228 12.67 -3.81 10.06
N ALA A 229 13.83 -4.40 10.24
CA ALA A 229 14.99 -3.71 10.76
C ALA A 229 16.11 -4.32 9.92
N TRP A 230 16.67 -3.68 8.90
CA TRP A 230 17.63 -2.59 8.99
C TRP A 230 17.86 -1.96 7.60
N ALA A 231 16.87 -2.05 6.71
CA ALA A 231 16.94 -1.48 5.36
C ALA A 231 15.56 -1.00 4.88
N VAL A 232 14.90 -0.17 5.69
CA VAL A 232 13.78 0.62 5.19
C VAL A 232 14.40 1.72 4.33
N GLU A 233 14.37 1.56 3.01
CA GLU A 233 14.55 2.67 2.06
C GLU A 233 13.66 3.82 2.55
N ASP A 234 14.26 4.99 2.77
CA ASP A 234 13.59 6.15 3.38
C ASP A 234 12.25 6.41 2.68
N GLY A 235 11.16 6.40 3.45
CA GLY A 235 9.80 6.55 2.93
C GLY A 235 9.65 7.82 2.08
N SER A 236 10.30 8.91 2.50
CA SER A 236 10.30 10.16 1.76
C SER A 236 11.00 10.06 0.40
N GLU A 237 12.14 9.38 0.32
CA GLU A 237 12.88 9.17 -0.94
C GLU A 237 12.06 8.34 -1.94
N ARG A 238 11.31 7.35 -1.44
CA ARG A 238 10.42 6.53 -2.28
C ARG A 238 9.29 7.33 -2.90
N VAL A 239 8.67 8.24 -2.13
CA VAL A 239 7.65 9.16 -2.63
C VAL A 239 8.26 10.11 -3.64
N LEU A 240 9.38 10.76 -3.29
CA LEU A 240 10.06 11.71 -4.15
C LEU A 240 10.43 11.07 -5.49
N HIS A 241 11.06 9.89 -5.50
CA HIS A 241 11.41 9.18 -6.73
C HIS A 241 10.18 8.75 -7.54
N ALA A 242 9.09 8.34 -6.88
CA ALA A 242 7.84 7.99 -7.56
C ALA A 242 7.24 9.19 -8.31
N VAL A 243 7.18 10.33 -7.63
CA VAL A 243 6.64 11.58 -8.17
C VAL A 243 7.56 12.14 -9.24
N THR A 244 8.88 12.17 -9.04
CA THR A 244 9.85 12.62 -10.06
C THR A 244 9.76 11.79 -11.35
N HIS A 245 9.63 10.47 -11.24
CA HIS A 245 9.52 9.60 -12.41
C HIS A 245 8.27 9.90 -13.26
N LYS A 246 7.10 10.12 -12.63
CA LYS A 246 5.85 10.41 -13.33
C LYS A 246 5.73 11.89 -13.71
N GLY A 247 6.20 12.78 -12.85
CA GLY A 247 6.18 14.24 -13.01
C GLY A 247 6.96 14.72 -14.24
N GLY A 248 8.06 14.03 -14.57
CA GLY A 248 8.85 14.32 -15.77
C GLY A 248 8.35 13.69 -17.08
N LYS A 249 7.22 12.94 -17.06
CA LYS A 249 6.74 12.18 -18.23
C LYS A 249 6.22 13.07 -19.36
N TYR A 250 5.69 14.23 -19.01
CA TYR A 250 5.08 15.15 -19.98
C TYR A 250 5.94 16.39 -20.18
N GLY A 251 6.04 16.80 -21.45
CA GLY A 251 6.54 18.11 -21.85
C GLY A 251 5.58 19.22 -21.39
N ASP A 252 5.33 20.21 -22.24
CA ASP A 252 4.39 21.27 -21.89
C ASP A 252 2.96 20.73 -21.92
N LEU A 253 2.37 20.62 -20.73
CA LEU A 253 0.99 20.19 -20.51
C LEU A 253 0.19 21.38 -19.99
N GLU A 254 -0.72 21.89 -20.81
CA GLU A 254 -1.59 23.04 -20.47
C GLU A 254 -2.81 22.64 -19.61
N LEU A 255 -2.71 21.54 -18.87
CA LEU A 255 -3.77 21.00 -18.02
C LEU A 255 -3.22 20.73 -16.62
N PRO A 256 -4.03 20.89 -15.56
CA PRO A 256 -3.65 20.43 -14.24
C PRO A 256 -3.24 18.96 -14.28
N PHE A 257 -2.15 18.63 -13.59
CA PHE A 257 -1.56 17.30 -13.61
C PHE A 257 -1.43 16.74 -12.20
N ILE A 258 -2.17 15.66 -11.93
CA ILE A 258 -2.15 14.95 -10.66
C ILE A 258 -1.38 13.65 -10.82
N VAL A 259 -0.39 13.42 -9.95
CA VAL A 259 0.22 12.10 -9.78
C VAL A 259 -0.51 11.38 -8.65
N ALA A 260 -1.18 10.28 -8.96
CA ALA A 260 -1.96 9.49 -8.02
C ALA A 260 -1.15 8.28 -7.52
N LEU A 261 -0.70 8.35 -6.27
CA LEU A 261 0.15 7.38 -5.61
C LEU A 261 -0.66 6.43 -4.72
N GLY A 262 -0.71 5.17 -5.13
CA GLY A 262 -1.18 4.05 -4.31
C GLY A 262 -0.01 3.19 -3.82
N HIS A 263 -0.15 2.57 -2.65
CA HIS A 263 0.93 1.79 -2.05
C HIS A 263 0.48 0.56 -1.27
N ALA A 264 1.41 -0.37 -1.02
CA ALA A 264 1.20 -1.51 -0.13
C ALA A 264 1.31 -1.12 1.37
N ALA A 265 0.75 -1.94 2.26
CA ALA A 265 0.44 -1.64 3.67
C ALA A 265 1.50 -0.93 4.56
N ASP A 266 2.80 -1.00 4.24
CA ASP A 266 3.86 -0.30 4.97
C ASP A 266 4.52 0.75 4.05
N PHE A 267 3.99 1.97 4.06
CA PHE A 267 4.51 3.12 3.29
C PHE A 267 4.55 4.35 4.21
N PRO A 268 5.40 5.35 3.89
CA PRO A 268 5.64 6.58 4.65
C PRO A 268 4.44 7.16 5.38
N GLU A 269 4.71 7.60 6.61
CA GLU A 269 3.77 8.39 7.40
C GLU A 269 3.51 9.74 6.71
N ASP A 270 2.46 10.46 7.15
CA ASP A 270 2.14 11.79 6.58
C ASP A 270 3.37 12.73 6.61
N GLU A 271 4.24 12.60 7.62
CA GLU A 271 5.51 13.34 7.75
C GLU A 271 6.53 13.04 6.64
N ASP A 272 6.60 11.78 6.18
CA ASP A 272 7.49 11.41 5.08
C ASP A 272 6.98 11.91 3.73
N ILE A 273 5.66 11.90 3.52
CA ILE A 273 5.04 12.49 2.32
C ILE A 273 5.26 14.00 2.32
N GLU A 274 5.03 14.66 3.47
CA GLU A 274 5.32 16.07 3.65
C GLU A 274 6.78 16.39 3.32
N ARG A 275 7.72 15.64 3.89
CA ARG A 275 9.16 15.83 3.62
C ARG A 275 9.49 15.62 2.15
N ALA A 276 8.93 14.59 1.52
CA ALA A 276 9.15 14.31 0.11
C ALA A 276 8.63 15.40 -0.83
N LEU A 277 7.51 16.03 -0.49
CA LEU A 277 6.82 16.96 -1.38
C LEU A 277 7.20 18.42 -1.13
N TYR A 278 7.26 18.84 0.15
CA TYR A 278 7.52 20.21 0.56
C TYR A 278 8.92 20.43 1.12
N GLY A 279 9.62 19.37 1.51
CA GLY A 279 10.97 19.42 2.05
C GLY A 279 11.02 19.22 3.56
N SER A 280 12.21 18.93 4.08
CA SER A 280 12.47 18.61 5.47
C SER A 280 12.36 19.83 6.37
N THR A 281 11.67 19.69 7.49
CA THR A 281 11.65 20.71 8.54
C THR A 281 12.91 20.61 9.41
N VAL A 282 13.57 21.74 9.65
CA VAL A 282 14.73 21.85 10.54
C VAL A 282 14.54 22.97 11.55
N GLU A 283 14.91 22.69 12.80
CA GLU A 283 14.93 23.68 13.86
C GLU A 283 16.37 24.19 14.03
N TYR A 284 16.59 25.47 13.76
CA TYR A 284 17.85 26.13 14.04
C TYR A 284 17.83 26.70 15.45
N ALA A 285 18.70 26.17 16.32
CA ALA A 285 18.88 26.69 17.67
C ALA A 285 19.89 27.85 17.67
N TYR A 286 19.49 28.95 18.30
CA TYR A 286 20.32 30.13 18.56
C TYR A 286 20.29 30.46 20.06
N ASP A 287 21.24 31.28 20.53
CA ASP A 287 21.28 31.72 21.93
C ASP A 287 20.02 32.49 22.36
N SER A 288 19.27 33.06 21.40
CA SER A 288 18.03 33.82 21.60
C SER A 288 16.75 32.99 21.47
N GLY A 289 16.84 31.69 21.17
CA GLY A 289 15.70 30.80 20.94
C GLY A 289 15.89 29.92 19.71
N SER A 290 14.87 29.14 19.35
CA SER A 290 14.88 28.31 18.15
C SER A 290 13.99 28.90 17.04
N THR A 291 14.37 28.67 15.78
CA THR A 291 13.54 29.01 14.61
C THR A 291 13.36 27.79 13.74
N LEU A 292 12.09 27.46 13.49
CA LEU A 292 11.72 26.39 12.57
C LEU A 292 11.82 26.90 11.12
N SER A 293 12.47 26.14 10.26
CA SER A 293 12.63 26.43 8.83
C SER A 293 12.39 25.16 8.02
N ARG A 294 12.10 25.32 6.72
CA ARG A 294 11.94 24.20 5.79
C ARG A 294 13.05 24.22 4.75
N LYS A 295 13.72 23.08 4.56
CA LYS A 295 14.74 22.92 3.54
C LYS A 295 14.10 22.88 2.14
N PRO A 296 14.78 23.43 1.12
CA PRO A 296 14.38 23.29 -0.28
C PRO A 296 14.86 21.93 -0.82
N ASP A 297 14.38 20.82 -0.24
CA ASP A 297 14.75 19.44 -0.61
C ASP A 297 13.53 18.56 -0.92
N GLY A 298 12.33 19.15 -0.99
CA GLY A 298 11.11 18.47 -1.43
C GLY A 298 10.91 18.59 -2.94
N TYR A 299 10.02 17.77 -3.50
CA TYR A 299 9.72 17.73 -4.93
C TYR A 299 9.42 19.11 -5.52
N TRP A 300 8.53 19.90 -4.90
CA TRP A 300 8.22 21.24 -5.40
C TRP A 300 9.22 22.32 -4.98
N THR A 301 10.00 22.07 -3.91
CA THR A 301 10.87 23.09 -3.29
C THR A 301 12.34 22.94 -3.66
N ALA A 302 12.76 21.81 -4.23
CA ALA A 302 14.16 21.52 -4.55
C ALA A 302 14.72 22.26 -5.76
N THR A 303 13.88 22.81 -6.62
CA THR A 303 14.29 23.44 -7.88
C THR A 303 14.00 24.94 -7.89
N TYR A 304 15.04 25.75 -8.09
CA TYR A 304 14.92 27.21 -8.18
C TYR A 304 14.23 27.71 -9.46
N ASP A 305 14.11 26.87 -10.49
CA ASP A 305 13.57 27.21 -11.82
C ASP A 305 12.11 26.77 -12.01
N HIS A 306 11.41 26.38 -10.94
CA HIS A 306 10.03 25.89 -11.00
C HIS A 306 9.85 24.65 -11.90
N ALA A 307 10.91 23.86 -12.14
CA ALA A 307 10.85 22.68 -13.02
C ALA A 307 9.77 21.66 -12.63
N HIS A 308 9.37 21.65 -11.35
CA HIS A 308 8.37 20.74 -10.80
C HIS A 308 6.95 21.33 -10.68
N SER A 309 6.74 22.60 -11.04
CA SER A 309 5.43 23.30 -11.05
C SER A 309 4.38 22.65 -11.94
N ARG A 310 4.80 21.79 -12.87
CA ARG A 310 3.91 21.08 -13.79
C ARG A 310 2.98 20.10 -13.07
N VAL A 311 3.42 19.51 -11.97
CA VAL A 311 2.57 18.63 -11.16
C VAL A 311 1.76 19.52 -10.23
N SER A 312 0.48 19.69 -10.56
CA SER A 312 -0.50 20.47 -9.79
C SER A 312 -0.76 19.90 -8.40
N GLY A 313 -0.67 18.57 -8.26
CA GLY A 313 -0.86 17.90 -6.98
C GLY A 313 -0.49 16.43 -6.98
N VAL A 314 -0.33 15.86 -5.79
CA VAL A 314 -0.07 14.45 -5.57
C VAL A 314 -1.22 13.88 -4.74
N LEU A 315 -2.00 12.98 -5.32
CA LEU A 315 -3.10 12.31 -4.64
C LEU A 315 -2.59 11.02 -4.01
N VAL A 316 -2.63 10.92 -2.69
CA VAL A 316 -2.18 9.73 -1.95
C VAL A 316 -3.36 9.00 -1.34
N VAL A 317 -3.39 7.67 -1.50
CA VAL A 317 -4.34 6.81 -0.77
C VAL A 317 -3.56 5.73 -0.04
N ASN A 318 -3.78 5.65 1.27
CA ASN A 318 -3.11 4.65 2.08
C ASN A 318 -3.67 3.26 1.79
N ASN A 319 -2.79 2.30 1.46
CA ASN A 319 -3.10 0.88 1.33
C ASN A 319 -4.41 0.60 0.55
N PRO A 320 -4.58 1.04 -0.72
CA PRO A 320 -5.84 0.87 -1.44
C PRO A 320 -5.95 -0.53 -2.05
N ALA A 321 -5.84 -1.56 -1.21
CA ALA A 321 -6.19 -2.91 -1.58
C ALA A 321 -7.72 -3.04 -1.72
N PRO A 322 -8.23 -4.02 -2.48
CA PRO A 322 -9.66 -4.13 -2.73
C PRO A 322 -10.52 -4.24 -1.47
N TRP A 323 -10.00 -4.73 -0.35
CA TRP A 323 -10.75 -4.83 0.91
C TRP A 323 -10.65 -3.59 1.82
N THR A 324 -9.98 -2.52 1.38
CA THR A 324 -9.78 -1.28 2.14
C THR A 324 -10.27 -0.03 1.40
N TRP A 325 -10.83 -0.16 0.19
CA TRP A 325 -11.21 0.98 -0.64
C TRP A 325 -12.13 2.00 0.03
N THR A 326 -13.01 1.59 0.94
CA THR A 326 -13.88 2.51 1.69
C THR A 326 -13.31 3.00 3.01
N LYS A 327 -12.15 2.47 3.44
CA LYS A 327 -11.59 2.67 4.79
C LYS A 327 -10.64 3.86 4.87
N ASN A 328 -9.95 4.16 3.78
CA ASN A 328 -8.89 5.16 3.75
C ASN A 328 -9.31 6.34 2.86
N THR A 329 -9.25 7.55 3.42
CA THR A 329 -9.59 8.79 2.72
C THR A 329 -8.41 9.22 1.82
N PRO A 330 -8.64 9.49 0.53
CA PRO A 330 -7.64 10.10 -0.34
C PRO A 330 -7.22 11.47 0.16
N VAL A 331 -5.92 11.77 0.10
CA VAL A 331 -5.36 13.08 0.48
C VAL A 331 -4.66 13.69 -0.73
N LEU A 332 -5.15 14.84 -1.19
CA LEU A 332 -4.52 15.62 -2.24
C LEU A 332 -3.53 16.61 -1.63
N TRP A 333 -2.24 16.38 -1.89
CA TRP A 333 -1.16 17.32 -1.59
C TRP A 333 -1.04 18.30 -2.75
N GLN A 334 -1.14 19.59 -2.48
CA GLN A 334 -1.21 20.63 -3.51
C GLN A 334 0.15 21.28 -3.73
N SER A 335 0.47 21.58 -4.99
CA SER A 335 1.68 22.35 -5.29
C SER A 335 1.61 23.73 -4.62
N PRO A 336 2.67 24.16 -3.90
CA PRO A 336 2.75 25.52 -3.36
C PRO A 336 3.25 26.54 -4.38
N ASP A 337 3.66 26.08 -5.57
CA ASP A 337 4.29 26.90 -6.58
C ASP A 337 3.25 27.69 -7.39
N PRO A 338 3.30 29.04 -7.39
CA PRO A 338 2.36 29.89 -8.12
C PRO A 338 2.31 29.67 -9.63
N ALA A 339 3.35 29.10 -10.24
CA ALA A 339 3.36 28.75 -11.65
C ALA A 339 2.55 27.48 -11.97
N SER A 340 2.17 26.71 -10.94
CA SER A 340 1.39 25.48 -11.11
C SER A 340 -0.07 25.79 -11.41
N LEU A 341 -0.64 25.08 -12.38
CA LEU A 341 -2.10 25.08 -12.54
C LEU A 341 -2.75 24.46 -11.29
N PRO A 342 -3.84 25.02 -10.76
CA PRO A 342 -4.49 24.50 -9.55
C PRO A 342 -5.09 23.12 -9.81
N ALA A 343 -4.83 22.16 -8.91
CA ALA A 343 -5.45 20.85 -8.96
C ALA A 343 -6.93 20.94 -8.56
N PRO A 344 -7.85 20.25 -9.27
CA PRO A 344 -9.25 20.16 -8.85
C PRO A 344 -9.38 19.41 -7.52
N ILE A 345 -10.32 19.86 -6.69
CA ILE A 345 -10.58 19.30 -5.36
C ILE A 345 -11.97 18.67 -5.35
N PHE A 346 -12.06 17.42 -4.91
CA PHE A 346 -13.34 16.72 -4.77
C PHE A 346 -13.77 16.63 -3.31
N PRO A 347 -15.08 16.67 -3.00
CA PRO A 347 -15.58 16.58 -1.62
C PRO A 347 -15.15 15.32 -0.86
N THR A 348 -14.79 14.25 -1.57
CA THR A 348 -14.34 12.98 -0.99
C THR A 348 -12.84 12.91 -0.74
N TRP A 349 -12.10 13.96 -1.07
CA TRP A 349 -10.66 14.05 -0.81
C TRP A 349 -10.42 15.01 0.36
N ALA A 350 -9.53 14.61 1.26
CA ALA A 350 -8.87 15.57 2.13
C ALA A 350 -7.83 16.33 1.30
N THR A 351 -7.46 17.53 1.73
CA THR A 351 -6.41 18.30 1.07
C THR A 351 -5.34 18.73 2.04
N THR A 352 -4.15 18.93 1.50
CA THR A 352 -2.98 19.38 2.22
C THR A 352 -2.26 20.43 1.40
N GLN A 353 -1.96 21.59 1.99
CA GLN A 353 -1.27 22.70 1.33
C GLN A 353 -0.17 23.26 2.24
N LEU A 354 0.90 23.82 1.65
CA LEU A 354 1.95 24.49 2.40
C LEU A 354 1.59 25.98 2.57
N ALA A 355 1.45 26.43 3.81
CA ALA A 355 1.22 27.82 4.19
C ALA A 355 2.47 28.36 4.94
N GLY A 356 3.33 29.06 4.20
CA GLY A 356 4.64 29.47 4.72
C GLY A 356 5.52 28.24 4.99
N ILE A 357 5.80 27.94 6.26
CA ILE A 357 6.58 26.75 6.67
C ILE A 357 5.70 25.60 7.19
N GLN A 358 4.42 25.87 7.45
CA GLN A 358 3.49 24.94 8.06
C GLN A 358 2.64 24.26 6.99
N VAL A 359 2.28 23.01 7.26
CA VAL A 359 1.38 22.25 6.41
C VAL A 359 -0.02 22.32 6.98
N GLU A 360 -0.94 22.88 6.20
CA GLU A 360 -2.35 22.98 6.55
C GLU A 360 -3.12 21.82 5.92
N ARG A 361 -3.90 21.12 6.74
CA ARG A 361 -4.73 20.00 6.30
C ARG A 361 -6.20 20.33 6.44
N GLN A 362 -6.97 20.06 5.39
CA GLN A 362 -8.42 20.15 5.41
C GLN A 362 -9.01 18.74 5.25
N PRO A 363 -9.92 18.31 6.14
CA PRO A 363 -10.56 17.01 6.02
C PRO A 363 -11.50 16.95 4.82
N ALA A 364 -11.73 15.74 4.31
CA ALA A 364 -12.75 15.52 3.30
C ALA A 364 -14.14 15.89 3.84
N ILE A 365 -14.96 16.52 3.00
CA ILE A 365 -16.34 16.91 3.34
C ILE A 365 -17.28 15.69 3.31
N ARG A 366 -16.98 14.70 2.47
CA ARG A 366 -17.74 13.46 2.31
C ARG A 366 -16.81 12.26 2.45
N SER A 367 -17.36 11.14 2.91
CA SER A 367 -16.63 9.89 2.98
C SER A 367 -16.41 9.27 1.59
N VAL A 368 -15.25 8.65 1.38
CA VAL A 368 -14.85 8.09 0.07
C VAL A 368 -15.83 7.04 -0.48
N HIS A 369 -16.50 6.28 0.39
CA HIS A 369 -17.49 5.28 -0.02
C HIS A 369 -18.62 5.86 -0.88
N THR A 370 -18.95 7.14 -0.70
CA THR A 370 -19.99 7.84 -1.48
C THR A 370 -19.60 7.99 -2.95
N ALA A 371 -18.33 8.31 -3.25
CA ALA A 371 -17.83 8.35 -4.62
C ALA A 371 -17.59 6.94 -5.20
N LEU A 372 -17.36 5.94 -4.36
CA LEU A 372 -17.17 4.56 -4.83
C LEU A 372 -18.50 3.82 -5.09
N GLY A 373 -19.63 4.37 -4.63
CA GLY A 373 -20.93 3.69 -4.69
C GLY A 373 -20.97 2.41 -3.83
N LEU A 374 -20.15 2.35 -2.79
CA LEU A 374 -20.03 1.19 -1.89
C LEU A 374 -20.64 1.50 -0.52
N PRO A 375 -21.08 0.48 0.25
CA PRO A 375 -21.45 0.67 1.64
C PRO A 375 -20.31 1.28 2.47
N GLU A 376 -20.65 2.08 3.47
CA GLU A 376 -19.66 2.69 4.38
C GLU A 376 -18.73 1.64 4.99
N ARG A 377 -19.34 0.57 5.51
CA ARG A 377 -18.62 -0.61 6.00
C ARG A 377 -18.57 -1.67 4.90
N TRP A 378 -17.54 -1.59 4.07
CA TRP A 378 -17.32 -2.55 3.00
C TRP A 378 -15.85 -3.04 2.96
N PRO A 379 -15.60 -4.31 2.63
CA PRO A 379 -16.58 -5.39 2.54
C PRO A 379 -17.19 -5.72 3.91
N THR A 380 -18.38 -6.32 3.91
CA THR A 380 -19.06 -6.74 5.15
C THR A 380 -18.64 -8.15 5.55
N GLY A 381 -18.63 -8.42 6.87
CA GLY A 381 -18.24 -9.70 7.45
C GLY A 381 -16.73 -9.85 7.65
N ASP A 382 -16.33 -11.04 8.12
CA ASP A 382 -14.92 -11.37 8.32
C ASP A 382 -14.33 -12.01 7.05
N ALA A 383 -13.13 -11.56 6.66
CA ALA A 383 -12.39 -12.15 5.55
C ALA A 383 -12.07 -13.64 5.76
N PHE A 384 -11.88 -14.02 7.04
CA PHE A 384 -11.61 -15.38 7.49
C PHE A 384 -12.32 -15.59 8.83
N PRO A 385 -13.63 -15.94 8.83
CA PRO A 385 -14.40 -16.12 10.06
C PRO A 385 -13.80 -17.26 10.90
N ARG A 386 -13.94 -17.16 12.22
CA ARG A 386 -13.61 -18.27 13.13
C ARG A 386 -14.69 -19.34 13.00
N GLU A 387 -14.29 -20.59 12.80
CA GLU A 387 -15.17 -21.75 12.98
C GLU A 387 -15.52 -21.94 14.46
#